data_AF-A0A2T0W6Y2-F1
#
_entry.id   AF-A0A2T0W6Y2-F1
#
_cell.length_a   1.000
_cell.length_b   1.000
_cell.length_c   1.000
_cell.angle_alpha   90.00
_cell.angle_beta   90.00
_cell.angle_gamma   90.00
#
_symmetry.space_group_name_H-M   'P 1'
#
loop_
_entity.id
_entity.type
_entity.pdbx_description
1 polymer ?
#
loop_
_entity_poly.entity_id
_entity_poly.type
_entity_poly.pdbx_seq_one_letter_code
_entity_poly.pdbx_strand_id
1 'polypeptide(L)'
;MKKLINNPDQVVEEMIEGYALAHKDSVKVLENKRSIVSTKETIDKKVGILIGGGSGHEPAFLGYIGEGMADGVAVGNIFASPPPSPILETTKAIDKGAGVVYLYGNYAGDVMNFGMAAELADMEGITVKSALTSDDVASAPLEEKEKRRGIAGEFFVFKTAGAAADKGYDIDGVVRIAELTNNNTRSMGVGLSPCYLPQTGEPSFELGED
;
A
#
# COMPACT_ATOMS: atom_id res chain seq x y z
N MET A 1 -10.56 -27.30 3.78
CA MET A 1 -10.36 -25.83 3.66
C MET A 1 -11.26 -25.13 4.69
N LYS A 2 -10.70 -24.42 5.67
CA LYS A 2 -11.46 -23.61 6.66
C LYS A 2 -11.39 -22.13 6.25
N LYS A 3 -12.08 -21.75 5.17
CA LYS A 3 -12.09 -20.39 4.61
C LYS A 3 -13.53 -19.96 4.37
N LEU A 4 -13.86 -18.72 4.72
CA LEU A 4 -15.15 -18.09 4.39
C LEU A 4 -14.99 -17.34 3.08
N ILE A 5 -15.12 -18.07 1.97
CA ILE A 5 -14.96 -17.53 0.61
C ILE A 5 -16.00 -18.19 -0.29
N ASN A 6 -16.43 -17.48 -1.34
CA ASN A 6 -17.22 -18.07 -2.42
C ASN A 6 -16.26 -18.67 -3.47
N ASN A 7 -15.94 -17.89 -4.50
CA ASN A 7 -15.01 -18.26 -5.56
C ASN A 7 -13.58 -17.82 -5.17
N PRO A 8 -12.58 -18.73 -5.11
CA PRO A 8 -11.19 -18.38 -4.84
C PRO A 8 -10.59 -17.31 -5.75
N ASP A 9 -11.09 -17.19 -6.99
CA ASP A 9 -10.63 -16.19 -7.97
C ASP A 9 -11.25 -14.81 -7.76
N GLN A 10 -12.26 -14.69 -6.91
CA GLN A 10 -13.01 -13.44 -6.67
C GLN A 10 -12.86 -12.93 -5.23
N VAL A 11 -12.01 -13.57 -4.41
CA VAL A 11 -11.85 -13.23 -2.99
C VAL A 11 -11.57 -11.75 -2.79
N VAL A 12 -10.69 -11.16 -3.61
CA VAL A 12 -10.29 -9.77 -3.46
C VAL A 12 -11.41 -8.83 -3.95
N GLU A 13 -12.11 -9.17 -5.03
CA GLU A 13 -13.24 -8.41 -5.57
C GLU A 13 -14.39 -8.36 -4.58
N GLU A 14 -14.79 -9.51 -4.03
CA GLU A 14 -15.85 -9.61 -3.01
C GLU A 14 -15.46 -8.89 -1.73
N MET A 15 -14.18 -8.95 -1.33
CA MET A 15 -13.66 -8.19 -0.19
C MET A 15 -13.74 -6.68 -0.42
N ILE A 16 -13.33 -6.18 -1.58
CA ILE A 16 -13.40 -4.75 -1.91
C ILE A 16 -14.86 -4.29 -1.96
N GLU A 17 -15.76 -5.08 -2.53
CA GLU A 17 -17.19 -4.80 -2.56
C GLU A 17 -17.77 -4.69 -1.14
N GLY A 18 -17.47 -5.68 -0.28
CA GLY A 18 -17.88 -5.66 1.12
C GLY A 18 -17.32 -4.47 1.89
N TYR A 19 -16.04 -4.14 1.68
CA TYR A 19 -15.40 -2.98 2.29
C TYR A 19 -16.07 -1.67 1.86
N ALA A 20 -16.32 -1.49 0.55
CA ALA A 20 -16.99 -0.30 0.03
C ALA A 20 -18.41 -0.15 0.56
N LEU A 21 -19.16 -1.25 0.71
CA LEU A 21 -20.50 -1.24 1.31
C LEU A 21 -20.46 -0.86 2.80
N ALA A 22 -19.49 -1.38 3.56
CA ALA A 22 -19.31 -1.06 4.97
C ALA A 22 -18.85 0.38 5.22
N HIS A 23 -18.12 0.98 4.27
CA HIS A 23 -17.47 2.29 4.40
C HIS A 23 -17.97 3.33 3.38
N LYS A 24 -19.20 3.17 2.88
CA LYS A 24 -19.80 3.97 1.79
C LYS A 24 -19.72 5.49 1.95
N ASP A 25 -19.67 5.98 3.19
CA ASP A 25 -19.63 7.42 3.51
C ASP A 25 -18.20 7.98 3.52
N SER A 26 -17.18 7.11 3.45
CA SER A 26 -15.75 7.46 3.59
C SER A 26 -14.87 7.03 2.42
N VAL A 27 -15.33 6.10 1.57
CA VAL A 27 -14.52 5.58 0.45
C VAL A 27 -15.34 5.46 -0.83
N LYS A 28 -14.65 5.50 -1.96
CA LYS A 28 -15.20 5.29 -3.28
C LYS A 28 -14.29 4.37 -4.08
N VAL A 29 -14.87 3.35 -4.72
CA VAL A 29 -14.20 2.55 -5.75
C VAL A 29 -14.33 3.28 -7.09
N LEU A 30 -13.23 3.39 -7.85
CA LEU A 30 -13.21 4.06 -9.15
C LEU A 30 -13.65 3.10 -10.28
N GLU A 31 -13.35 3.43 -11.55
CA GLU A 31 -13.74 2.60 -12.69
C GLU A 31 -13.00 1.26 -12.64
N ASN A 32 -11.71 1.28 -12.33
CA ASN A 32 -11.01 0.07 -11.97
C ASN A 32 -11.42 -0.35 -10.54
N LYS A 33 -11.93 -1.57 -10.41
CA LYS A 33 -12.35 -2.15 -9.11
C LYS A 33 -11.20 -2.32 -8.11
N ARG A 34 -9.96 -2.14 -8.54
CA ARG A 34 -8.75 -2.18 -7.71
C ARG A 34 -8.25 -0.80 -7.27
N SER A 35 -8.91 0.28 -7.70
CA SER A 35 -8.60 1.66 -7.34
C SER A 35 -9.62 2.18 -6.32
N ILE A 36 -9.18 2.48 -5.10
CA ILE A 36 -10.03 2.96 -4.02
C ILE A 36 -9.50 4.31 -3.54
N VAL A 37 -10.39 5.30 -3.37
CA VAL A 37 -10.04 6.64 -2.86
C VAL A 37 -10.89 7.03 -1.66
N SER A 38 -10.34 7.87 -0.78
CA SER A 38 -11.09 8.52 0.28
C SER A 38 -12.08 9.51 -0.31
N THR A 39 -13.29 9.59 0.24
CA THR A 39 -14.26 10.66 -0.09
C THR A 39 -14.13 11.88 0.81
N LYS A 40 -13.28 11.82 1.84
CA LYS A 40 -13.10 12.94 2.76
C LYS A 40 -12.43 14.12 2.08
N GLU A 41 -12.94 15.31 2.36
CA GLU A 41 -12.27 16.54 1.95
C GLU A 41 -10.94 16.70 2.68
N THR A 42 -9.93 17.17 1.94
CA THR A 42 -8.61 17.51 2.47
C THR A 42 -8.26 18.93 2.05
N ILE A 43 -7.27 19.52 2.71
CA ILE A 43 -6.82 20.89 2.43
C ILE A 43 -6.51 21.10 0.93
N ASP A 44 -6.65 22.35 0.47
CA ASP A 44 -6.28 22.70 -0.89
C ASP A 44 -4.79 22.44 -1.12
N LYS A 45 -4.44 21.93 -2.31
CA LYS A 45 -3.07 21.56 -2.69
C LYS A 45 -2.34 20.67 -1.67
N LYS A 46 -3.08 19.78 -0.98
CA LYS A 46 -2.46 18.68 -0.23
C LYS A 46 -1.68 17.78 -1.20
N VAL A 47 -0.47 17.35 -0.81
CA VAL A 47 0.24 16.24 -1.47
C VAL A 47 -0.58 14.96 -1.31
N GLY A 48 -0.94 14.31 -2.42
CA GLY A 48 -1.71 13.07 -2.37
C GLY A 48 -0.88 11.92 -1.81
N ILE A 49 -1.48 11.07 -0.97
CA ILE A 49 -0.84 9.86 -0.43
C ILE A 49 -1.48 8.62 -1.04
N LEU A 50 -0.71 7.89 -1.82
CA LEU A 50 -1.11 6.60 -2.39
C LEU A 50 -0.34 5.48 -1.70
N ILE A 51 -1.07 4.48 -1.20
CA ILE A 51 -0.49 3.23 -0.70
C ILE A 51 -0.99 2.05 -1.54
N GLY A 52 -0.40 0.87 -1.37
CA GLY A 52 -0.92 -0.33 -2.00
C GLY A 52 0.08 -1.46 -2.04
N GLY A 53 -0.36 -2.57 -2.64
CA GLY A 53 0.38 -3.82 -2.71
C GLY A 53 -0.56 -5.01 -2.82
N GLY A 54 -0.02 -6.22 -2.65
CA GLY A 54 -0.82 -7.44 -2.67
C GLY A 54 -1.86 -7.51 -1.53
N SER A 55 -2.99 -8.16 -1.80
CA SER A 55 -4.02 -8.44 -0.78
C SER A 55 -3.60 -9.60 0.14
N GLY A 56 -4.32 -9.79 1.25
CA GLY A 56 -4.02 -10.80 2.27
C GLY A 56 -3.24 -10.25 3.47
N HIS A 57 -3.11 -8.93 3.55
CA HIS A 57 -2.48 -8.20 4.65
C HIS A 57 -3.47 -7.32 5.41
N GLU A 58 -4.78 -7.53 5.21
CA GLU A 58 -5.82 -6.68 5.78
C GLU A 58 -5.67 -6.59 7.32
N PRO A 59 -5.72 -5.38 7.91
CA PRO A 59 -6.26 -4.13 7.34
C PRO A 59 -5.35 -3.40 6.34
N ALA A 60 -4.09 -3.80 6.17
CA ALA A 60 -3.27 -3.25 5.10
C ALA A 60 -3.79 -3.75 3.73
N PHE A 61 -4.06 -2.90 2.74
CA PHE A 61 -3.92 -1.43 2.77
C PHE A 61 -5.26 -0.70 2.90
N LEU A 62 -6.40 -1.37 2.64
CA LEU A 62 -7.71 -0.71 2.58
C LEU A 62 -8.10 0.00 3.87
N GLY A 63 -7.85 -0.60 5.04
CA GLY A 63 -8.19 -0.02 6.34
C GLY A 63 -7.37 1.20 6.73
N TYR A 64 -6.42 1.62 5.88
CA TYR A 64 -5.53 2.77 6.08
C TYR A 64 -5.93 4.00 5.27
N ILE A 65 -7.05 3.92 4.56
CA ILE A 65 -7.58 5.06 3.79
C ILE A 65 -8.31 6.04 4.71
N GLY A 66 -7.98 7.33 4.59
CA GLY A 66 -8.64 8.40 5.32
C GLY A 66 -7.69 9.48 5.86
N GLU A 67 -8.29 10.39 6.62
CA GLU A 67 -7.64 11.54 7.24
C GLU A 67 -6.45 11.12 8.12
N GLY A 68 -5.33 11.78 7.93
CA GLY A 68 -4.06 11.53 8.60
C GLY A 68 -3.27 10.36 8.03
N MET A 69 -3.72 9.73 6.95
CA MET A 69 -3.12 8.51 6.41
C MET A 69 -3.15 8.52 4.88
N ALA A 70 -3.76 7.54 4.19
CA ALA A 70 -3.78 7.48 2.73
C ALA A 70 -5.01 8.16 2.11
N ASP A 71 -4.82 8.85 0.99
CA ASP A 71 -5.90 9.41 0.17
C ASP A 71 -6.42 8.38 -0.84
N GLY A 72 -5.58 7.43 -1.25
CA GLY A 72 -5.93 6.36 -2.17
C GLY A 72 -5.15 5.07 -1.94
N VAL A 73 -5.74 3.96 -2.38
CA VAL A 73 -5.19 2.62 -2.28
C VAL A 73 -5.33 1.90 -3.61
N ALA A 74 -4.22 1.37 -4.14
CA ALA A 74 -4.22 0.44 -5.26
C ALA A 74 -4.08 -1.00 -4.73
N VAL A 75 -5.06 -1.85 -5.06
CA VAL A 75 -5.17 -3.20 -4.47
C VAL A 75 -4.76 -4.28 -5.48
N GLY A 76 -3.75 -5.08 -5.13
CA GLY A 76 -3.30 -6.21 -5.91
C GLY A 76 -4.06 -7.51 -5.59
N ASN A 77 -3.73 -8.59 -6.31
CA ASN A 77 -4.22 -9.92 -5.96
C ASN A 77 -3.56 -10.42 -4.65
N ILE A 78 -4.02 -11.56 -4.11
CA ILE A 78 -3.42 -12.14 -2.90
C ILE A 78 -1.92 -12.35 -3.11
N PHE A 79 -1.09 -11.69 -2.28
CA PHE A 79 0.38 -11.69 -2.34
C PHE A 79 1.00 -11.28 -3.69
N ALA A 80 0.27 -10.55 -4.52
CA ALA A 80 0.77 -10.05 -5.80
C ALA A 80 0.46 -8.56 -5.97
N SER A 81 1.50 -7.80 -6.27
CA SER A 81 1.45 -6.35 -6.49
C SER A 81 0.36 -5.95 -7.51
N PRO A 82 -0.36 -4.83 -7.31
CA PRO A 82 -1.31 -4.32 -8.29
C PRO A 82 -0.61 -3.99 -9.61
N PRO A 83 -1.25 -4.20 -10.77
CA PRO A 83 -0.70 -3.72 -12.04
C PRO A 83 -0.65 -2.17 -12.05
N PRO A 84 0.10 -1.54 -12.97
CA PRO A 84 0.25 -0.08 -13.01
C PRO A 84 -1.05 0.70 -13.24
N SER A 85 -2.04 0.11 -13.93
CA SER A 85 -3.30 0.78 -14.29
C SER A 85 -4.10 1.32 -13.09
N PRO A 86 -4.45 0.52 -12.07
CA PRO A 86 -5.15 1.03 -10.89
C PRO A 86 -4.32 2.00 -10.06
N ILE A 87 -2.99 1.85 -10.06
CA ILE A 87 -2.09 2.81 -9.39
C ILE A 87 -2.23 4.17 -10.07
N LEU A 88 -2.07 4.23 -11.39
CA LEU A 88 -2.19 5.47 -12.17
C LEU A 88 -3.58 6.11 -12.04
N GLU A 89 -4.66 5.34 -12.12
CA GLU A 89 -6.02 5.86 -11.97
C GLU A 89 -6.22 6.49 -10.57
N THR A 90 -5.73 5.81 -9.52
CA THR A 90 -5.78 6.32 -8.16
C THR A 90 -4.94 7.60 -8.03
N THR A 91 -3.74 7.65 -8.61
CA THR A 91 -2.88 8.84 -8.63
C THR A 91 -3.58 10.06 -9.22
N LYS A 92 -4.21 9.89 -10.39
CA LYS A 92 -4.97 10.96 -11.06
C LYS A 92 -6.14 11.46 -10.22
N ALA A 93 -6.79 10.56 -9.49
CA ALA A 93 -7.94 10.89 -8.66
C ALA A 93 -7.56 11.66 -7.38
N ILE A 94 -6.34 11.49 -6.86
CA ILE A 94 -5.89 12.12 -5.61
C ILE A 94 -4.90 13.27 -5.80
N ASP A 95 -4.41 13.51 -7.02
CA ASP A 95 -3.56 14.67 -7.30
C ASP A 95 -4.37 15.98 -7.22
N LYS A 96 -3.89 16.90 -6.38
CA LYS A 96 -4.43 18.26 -6.21
C LYS A 96 -3.50 19.34 -6.74
N GLY A 97 -2.58 18.98 -7.64
CA GLY A 97 -1.58 19.88 -8.21
C GLY A 97 -0.37 20.12 -7.30
N ALA A 98 -0.24 19.35 -6.21
CA ALA A 98 0.95 19.32 -5.35
C ALA A 98 1.78 18.03 -5.54
N GLY A 99 1.35 17.15 -6.45
CA GLY A 99 1.95 15.85 -6.69
C GLY A 99 1.47 14.78 -5.71
N VAL A 100 1.98 13.56 -5.90
CA VAL A 100 1.57 12.37 -5.15
C VAL A 100 2.79 11.62 -4.62
N VAL A 101 2.72 11.16 -3.38
CA VAL A 101 3.72 10.28 -2.78
C VAL A 101 3.19 8.86 -2.73
N TYR A 102 3.92 7.93 -3.35
CA TYR A 102 3.69 6.50 -3.25
C TYR A 102 4.43 5.94 -2.03
N LEU A 103 3.72 5.23 -1.16
CA LEU A 103 4.30 4.54 -0.01
C LEU A 103 3.96 3.05 -0.08
N TYR A 104 4.97 2.20 -0.13
CA TYR A 104 4.81 0.75 -0.28
C TYR A 104 6.04 -0.01 0.25
N GLY A 105 5.88 -1.32 0.44
CA GLY A 105 6.94 -2.21 0.90
C GLY A 105 8.03 -2.46 -0.13
N ASN A 106 9.26 -2.69 0.33
CA ASN A 106 10.37 -3.04 -0.55
C ASN A 106 10.29 -4.48 -1.07
N TYR A 107 9.43 -4.69 -2.06
CA TYR A 107 9.27 -5.94 -2.80
C TYR A 107 9.44 -5.69 -4.29
N ALA A 108 10.13 -6.59 -5.00
CA ALA A 108 10.48 -6.38 -6.41
C ALA A 108 9.26 -6.10 -7.31
N GLY A 109 8.13 -6.78 -7.08
CA GLY A 109 6.89 -6.56 -7.83
C GLY A 109 6.31 -5.17 -7.59
N ASP A 110 6.28 -4.70 -6.34
CA ASP A 110 5.79 -3.37 -6.00
C ASP A 110 6.72 -2.28 -6.56
N VAL A 111 8.03 -2.42 -6.40
CA VAL A 111 9.01 -1.48 -6.99
C VAL A 111 8.82 -1.35 -8.50
N MET A 112 8.64 -2.47 -9.20
CA MET A 112 8.43 -2.46 -10.65
C MET A 112 7.11 -1.79 -11.04
N ASN A 113 5.99 -2.18 -10.43
CA ASN A 113 4.66 -1.71 -10.82
C ASN A 113 4.42 -0.25 -10.44
N PHE A 114 4.81 0.15 -9.23
CA PHE A 114 4.70 1.54 -8.78
C PHE A 114 5.67 2.45 -9.53
N GLY A 115 6.88 1.96 -9.86
CA GLY A 115 7.83 2.68 -10.71
C GLY A 115 7.24 2.95 -12.10
N MET A 116 6.69 1.92 -12.75
CA MET A 116 6.01 2.06 -14.05
C MET A 116 4.82 3.03 -13.96
N ALA A 117 4.02 2.97 -12.90
CA ALA A 117 2.91 3.91 -12.70
C ALA A 117 3.38 5.35 -12.48
N ALA A 118 4.55 5.56 -11.84
CA ALA A 118 5.14 6.88 -11.68
C ALA A 118 5.63 7.46 -13.03
N GLU A 119 6.26 6.64 -13.88
CA GLU A 119 6.63 7.04 -15.24
C GLU A 119 5.40 7.43 -16.09
N LEU A 120 4.33 6.63 -16.00
CA LEU A 120 3.07 6.95 -16.69
C LEU A 120 2.41 8.22 -16.16
N ALA A 121 2.49 8.48 -14.85
CA ALA A 121 1.98 9.71 -14.24
C ALA A 121 2.79 10.95 -14.68
N ASP A 122 4.10 10.83 -14.81
CA ASP A 122 4.97 11.89 -15.33
C ASP A 122 4.62 12.27 -16.77
N MET A 123 4.31 11.27 -17.62
CA MET A 123 3.80 11.50 -18.98
C MET A 123 2.49 12.29 -19.01
N GLU A 124 1.71 12.26 -17.93
CA GLU A 124 0.48 13.04 -17.75
C GLU A 124 0.69 14.36 -16.99
N GLY A 125 1.93 14.69 -16.65
CA GLY A 125 2.30 15.93 -15.96
C GLY A 125 2.09 15.89 -14.44
N ILE A 126 1.90 14.72 -13.85
CA ILE A 126 1.75 14.55 -12.41
C ILE A 126 3.10 14.19 -11.79
N THR A 127 3.60 15.06 -10.90
CA THR A 127 4.83 14.77 -10.16
C THR A 127 4.58 13.68 -9.12
N VAL A 128 5.34 12.59 -9.22
CA VAL A 128 5.29 11.48 -8.26
C VAL A 128 6.65 11.31 -7.58
N LYS A 129 6.63 11.08 -6.26
CA LYS A 129 7.78 10.57 -5.50
C LYS A 129 7.40 9.29 -4.78
N SER A 130 8.39 8.46 -4.47
CA SER A 130 8.18 7.21 -3.72
C SER A 130 9.01 7.21 -2.44
N ALA A 131 8.49 6.63 -1.37
CA ALA A 131 9.27 6.24 -0.21
C ALA A 131 8.98 4.77 0.14
N LEU A 132 10.02 3.94 0.07
CA LEU A 132 9.92 2.51 0.32
C LEU A 132 10.11 2.23 1.81
N THR A 133 9.39 1.24 2.33
CA THR A 133 9.57 0.72 3.69
C THR A 133 10.51 -0.48 3.67
N SER A 134 11.45 -0.52 4.62
CA SER A 134 12.55 -1.50 4.67
C SER A 134 12.93 -1.86 6.11
N ASP A 135 11.91 -2.04 6.94
CA ASP A 135 12.01 -2.18 8.39
C ASP A 135 12.37 -3.60 8.87
N ASP A 136 12.20 -4.63 8.03
CA ASP A 136 12.42 -6.03 8.39
C ASP A 136 13.91 -6.37 8.59
N VAL A 137 14.34 -6.40 9.85
CA VAL A 137 15.75 -6.67 10.19
C VAL A 137 16.17 -8.12 9.98
N ALA A 138 15.23 -9.05 9.83
CA ALA A 138 15.52 -10.46 9.60
C ALA A 138 15.76 -10.76 8.11
N SER A 139 15.34 -9.87 7.21
CA SER A 139 15.44 -10.10 5.76
C SER A 139 16.81 -9.78 5.15
N ALA A 140 17.58 -8.86 5.75
CA ALA A 140 18.93 -8.52 5.32
C ALA A 140 19.73 -7.87 6.47
N PRO A 141 21.07 -8.06 6.49
CA PRO A 141 21.94 -7.46 7.50
C PRO A 141 21.97 -5.92 7.38
N LEU A 142 22.57 -5.23 8.35
CA LEU A 142 22.55 -3.76 8.40
C LEU A 142 23.31 -3.12 7.24
N GLU A 143 24.35 -3.80 6.77
CA GLU A 143 25.19 -3.42 5.64
C GLU A 143 24.42 -3.40 4.31
N GLU A 144 23.31 -4.13 4.24
CA GLU A 144 22.42 -4.24 3.07
C GLU A 144 20.99 -3.79 3.43
N LYS A 145 20.88 -2.76 4.28
CA LYS A 145 19.58 -2.27 4.79
C LYS A 145 18.57 -1.91 3.69
N GLU A 146 19.06 -1.50 2.52
CA GLU A 146 18.27 -1.16 1.34
C GLU A 146 17.63 -2.37 0.67
N LYS A 147 18.08 -3.59 0.99
CA LYS A 147 17.49 -4.84 0.52
C LYS A 147 16.46 -5.42 1.49
N ARG A 148 16.29 -4.80 2.67
CA ARG A 148 15.32 -5.26 3.66
C ARG A 148 13.90 -5.11 3.12
N ARG A 149 13.07 -6.11 3.40
CA ARG A 149 11.62 -6.05 3.13
C ARG A 149 10.96 -4.96 3.97
N GLY A 150 9.86 -4.42 3.46
CA GLY A 150 8.92 -3.63 4.24
C GLY A 150 7.84 -4.54 4.82
N ILE A 151 7.64 -4.53 6.13
CA ILE A 151 6.56 -5.31 6.78
C ILE A 151 5.73 -4.39 7.69
N ALA A 152 5.30 -4.85 8.87
CA ALA A 152 4.40 -4.12 9.76
C ALA A 152 4.84 -2.68 10.15
N GLY A 153 6.13 -2.36 10.09
CA GLY A 153 6.62 -1.00 10.36
C GLY A 153 6.17 0.03 9.32
N GLU A 154 5.70 -0.43 8.15
CA GLU A 154 5.10 0.44 7.14
C GLU A 154 3.93 1.27 7.67
N PHE A 155 3.18 0.73 8.65
CA PHE A 155 2.10 1.45 9.31
C PHE A 155 2.55 2.82 9.85
N PHE A 156 3.71 2.85 10.53
CA PHE A 156 4.24 4.09 11.09
C PHE A 156 4.67 5.07 10.00
N VAL A 157 5.30 4.56 8.94
CA VAL A 157 5.73 5.38 7.79
C VAL A 157 4.53 6.01 7.10
N PHE A 158 3.47 5.24 6.84
CA PHE A 158 2.25 5.73 6.21
C PHE A 158 1.56 6.76 7.09
N LYS A 159 1.47 6.51 8.40
CA LYS A 159 0.82 7.40 9.35
C LYS A 159 1.52 8.74 9.51
N THR A 160 2.86 8.76 9.51
CA THR A 160 3.63 10.01 9.64
C THR A 160 3.66 10.80 8.35
N ALA A 161 3.78 10.14 7.21
CA ALA A 161 3.72 10.77 5.89
C ALA A 161 2.33 11.38 5.62
N GLY A 162 1.26 10.63 5.88
CA GLY A 162 -0.12 11.13 5.78
C GLY A 162 -0.38 12.33 6.68
N ALA A 163 0.09 12.29 7.93
CA ALA A 163 0.00 13.43 8.83
C ALA A 163 0.82 14.64 8.38
N ALA A 164 1.98 14.45 7.73
CA ALA A 164 2.76 15.54 7.18
C ALA A 164 2.04 16.20 5.98
N ALA A 165 1.46 15.39 5.10
CA ALA A 165 0.67 15.88 3.97
C ALA A 165 -0.54 16.69 4.44
N ASP A 166 -1.31 16.19 5.43
CA ASP A 166 -2.44 16.93 6.00
C ASP A 166 -2.04 18.24 6.71
N LYS A 167 -0.79 18.35 7.15
CA LYS A 167 -0.22 19.59 7.69
C LYS A 167 0.26 20.56 6.60
N GLY A 168 0.08 20.24 5.33
CA GLY A 168 0.45 21.08 4.20
C GLY A 168 1.95 21.09 3.89
N TYR A 169 2.67 20.02 4.22
CA TYR A 169 4.05 19.87 3.79
C TYR A 169 4.10 19.70 2.27
N ASP A 170 5.15 20.22 1.65
CA ASP A 170 5.42 19.95 0.24
C ASP A 170 5.86 18.50 0.02
N ILE A 171 5.91 18.07 -1.25
CA ILE A 171 6.19 16.68 -1.60
C ILE A 171 7.55 16.19 -1.04
N ASP A 172 8.54 17.07 -1.01
CA ASP A 172 9.86 16.80 -0.44
C ASP A 172 9.81 16.66 1.08
N GLY A 173 9.05 17.52 1.75
CA GLY A 173 8.79 17.45 3.18
C GLY A 173 8.10 16.14 3.56
N VAL A 174 7.12 15.69 2.78
CA VAL A 174 6.41 14.41 3.02
C VAL A 174 7.36 13.22 2.86
N VAL A 175 8.11 13.15 1.75
CA VAL A 175 9.10 12.08 1.51
C VAL A 175 10.14 12.04 2.62
N ARG A 176 10.68 13.20 3.02
CA ARG A 176 11.65 13.29 4.12
C ARG A 176 11.10 12.73 5.44
N ILE A 177 9.82 12.98 5.76
CA ILE A 177 9.19 12.44 6.97
C ILE A 177 8.98 10.93 6.86
N ALA A 178 8.57 10.42 5.70
CA ALA A 178 8.46 8.99 5.44
C ALA A 178 9.81 8.29 5.64
N GLU A 179 10.87 8.79 5.00
CA GLU A 179 12.22 8.25 5.09
C GLU A 179 12.80 8.34 6.51
N LEU A 180 12.58 9.45 7.21
CA LEU A 180 13.01 9.59 8.61
C LEU A 180 12.34 8.53 9.48
N THR A 181 11.05 8.29 9.27
CA THR A 181 10.30 7.27 10.03
C THR A 181 10.81 5.88 9.70
N ASN A 182 11.01 5.55 8.42
CA ASN A 182 11.55 4.26 7.99
C ASN A 182 12.96 4.01 8.57
N ASN A 183 13.83 5.02 8.54
CA ASN A 183 15.18 4.91 9.11
C ASN A 183 15.21 4.64 10.61
N ASN A 184 14.15 4.99 11.35
CA ASN A 184 14.01 4.78 12.79
C ASN A 184 13.08 3.60 13.17
N THR A 185 12.56 2.88 12.18
CA THR A 185 11.64 1.74 12.41
C THR A 185 12.35 0.43 12.12
N ARG A 186 12.21 -0.54 13.03
CA ARG A 186 12.78 -1.89 12.89
C ARG A 186 11.72 -2.90 13.33
N SER A 187 11.57 -3.96 12.57
CA SER A 187 10.61 -5.01 12.85
C SER A 187 11.21 -6.39 12.59
N MET A 188 10.65 -7.40 13.24
CA MET A 188 11.00 -8.79 13.05
C MET A 188 9.75 -9.63 13.32
N GLY A 189 9.46 -10.57 12.43
CA GLY A 189 8.35 -11.51 12.58
C GLY A 189 8.83 -12.96 12.68
N VAL A 190 8.05 -13.79 13.37
CA VAL A 190 8.20 -15.25 13.40
C VAL A 190 6.85 -15.87 13.10
N GLY A 191 6.81 -16.81 12.15
CA GLY A 191 5.61 -17.58 11.81
C GLY A 191 5.72 -19.00 12.34
N LEU A 192 4.73 -19.43 13.14
CA LEU A 192 4.66 -20.79 13.71
C LEU A 192 3.83 -21.76 12.86
N SER A 193 3.18 -21.25 11.83
CA SER A 193 2.37 -22.01 10.87
C SER A 193 2.29 -21.24 9.55
N PRO A 194 2.16 -21.93 8.41
CA PRO A 194 1.99 -21.27 7.13
C PRO A 194 0.63 -20.59 7.01
N CYS A 195 0.56 -19.57 6.15
CA CYS A 195 -0.73 -19.13 5.64
C CYS A 195 -1.13 -20.02 4.46
N TYR A 196 -2.43 -20.05 4.15
CA TYR A 196 -2.98 -20.86 3.07
C TYR A 196 -3.55 -19.97 1.99
N LEU A 197 -3.08 -20.16 0.75
CA LEU A 197 -3.53 -19.46 -0.44
C LEU A 197 -4.95 -19.90 -0.81
N PRO A 198 -5.93 -18.99 -0.95
CA PRO A 198 -7.29 -19.37 -1.31
C PRO A 198 -7.40 -20.16 -2.63
N GLN A 199 -6.60 -19.78 -3.63
CA GLN A 199 -6.65 -20.32 -4.99
C GLN A 199 -6.12 -21.76 -5.07
N THR A 200 -5.02 -22.06 -4.38
CA THR A 200 -4.40 -23.40 -4.42
C THR A 200 -4.85 -24.28 -3.27
N GLY A 201 -5.25 -23.69 -2.13
CA GLY A 201 -5.51 -24.41 -0.89
C GLY A 201 -4.25 -24.93 -0.20
N GLU A 202 -3.07 -24.62 -0.73
CA GLU A 202 -1.77 -25.10 -0.26
C GLU A 202 -1.16 -24.16 0.79
N PRO A 203 -0.35 -24.69 1.72
CA PRO A 203 0.41 -23.87 2.65
C PRO A 203 1.52 -23.08 1.93
N SER A 204 1.83 -21.88 2.45
CA SER A 204 2.90 -21.04 1.93
C SER A 204 4.31 -21.59 2.15
N PHE A 205 4.48 -22.45 3.16
CA PHE A 205 5.72 -23.14 3.49
C PHE A 205 5.42 -24.36 4.39
N GLU A 206 6.40 -25.24 4.59
CA GLU A 206 6.34 -26.35 5.54
C GLU A 206 7.35 -26.13 6.67
N LEU A 207 7.02 -26.61 7.88
CA LEU A 207 7.92 -26.64 9.03
C LEU A 207 8.19 -28.09 9.42
N GLY A 208 9.42 -28.36 9.88
CA GLY A 208 9.76 -29.66 10.47
C GLY A 208 9.10 -29.90 11.83
N GLU A 209 9.35 -31.07 12.42
CA GLU A 209 8.91 -31.39 13.78
C GLU A 209 9.60 -30.49 14.83
N ASP A 210 8.91 -30.26 15.95
CA ASP A 210 9.36 -29.45 17.10
C ASP A 210 10.47 -30.13 17.93
#